data_AF-A0A955QEL5-F1
#
_entry.id   AF-A0A955QEL5-F1
#
_cell.length_a   1.000
_cell.length_b   1.000
_cell.length_c   1.000
_cell.angle_alpha   90.00
_cell.angle_beta   90.00
_cell.angle_gamma   90.00
#
_symmetry.space_group_name_H-M   'P 1'
#
loop_
_entity.id
_entity.type
_entity.pdbx_description
1 polymer ?
#
loop_
_entity_poly.entity_id
_entity_poly.type
_entity_poly.pdbx_seq_one_letter_code
_entity_poly.pdbx_strand_id
1 'polypeptide(L)'
;MIDARTSGGISKLPNEVGEQLEMLIAKLRIIGIFIVDVGELEEWLVGCDINVSKAKKWAWANEAANFIRDNPTRDGDIWNFIRELGDYLTEHFS
;
A
#
# COMPACT_ATOMS: atom_id res chain seq x y z
N MET A 1 16.94 16.48 -4.99
CA MET A 1 16.92 15.17 -4.30
C MET A 1 15.46 14.77 -4.21
N ILE A 2 15.05 13.71 -4.91
CA ILE A 2 13.67 13.23 -4.84
C ILE A 2 13.53 12.53 -3.49
N ASP A 3 12.62 13.02 -2.65
CA ASP A 3 12.33 12.37 -1.38
C ASP A 3 11.36 11.21 -1.61
N ALA A 4 11.90 10.01 -1.77
CA ALA A 4 11.12 8.78 -1.91
C ALA A 4 10.24 8.48 -0.68
N ARG A 5 10.50 9.10 0.49
CA ARG A 5 9.65 8.93 1.68
C ARG A 5 8.34 9.70 1.57
N THR A 6 8.28 10.79 0.81
CA THR A 6 7.15 11.74 0.85
C THR A 6 6.43 11.91 -0.49
N SER A 7 6.78 11.12 -1.52
CA SER A 7 6.22 11.37 -2.85
C SER A 7 6.20 10.17 -3.79
N GLY A 8 5.61 9.02 -3.42
CA GLY A 8 5.34 7.91 -4.36
C GLY A 8 6.20 6.65 -4.17
N GLY A 9 6.92 6.54 -3.05
CA GLY A 9 7.59 5.29 -2.66
C GLY A 9 8.61 4.77 -3.69
N ILE A 10 8.55 3.47 -3.98
CA ILE A 10 9.49 2.78 -4.90
C ILE A 10 9.46 3.39 -6.30
N SER A 11 8.30 3.86 -6.77
CA SER A 11 8.14 4.44 -8.12
C SER A 11 8.98 5.70 -8.37
N LYS A 12 9.56 6.28 -7.32
CA LYS A 12 10.48 7.44 -7.41
C LYS A 12 11.96 7.09 -7.42
N LEU A 13 12.29 5.83 -7.21
CA LEU A 13 13.67 5.37 -7.26
C LEU A 13 14.12 5.25 -8.72
N PRO A 14 15.43 5.40 -9.00
CA PRO A 14 15.98 4.99 -10.29
C PRO A 14 15.62 3.54 -10.60
N ASN A 15 15.32 3.23 -11.86
CA ASN A 15 14.82 1.90 -12.27
C ASN A 15 15.69 0.75 -11.74
N GLU A 16 17.01 0.89 -11.80
CA GLU A 16 17.94 -0.16 -11.36
C GLU A 16 17.81 -0.46 -9.87
N VAL A 17 17.47 0.55 -9.07
CA VAL A 17 17.25 0.42 -7.62
C VAL A 17 15.82 -0.02 -7.33
N GLY A 18 14.85 0.52 -8.06
CA GLY A 18 13.43 0.16 -7.94
C GLY A 18 13.20 -1.33 -8.20
N GLU A 19 13.71 -1.86 -9.30
CA GLU A 19 13.59 -3.28 -9.66
C GLU A 19 14.22 -4.19 -8.61
N GLN A 20 15.41 -3.85 -8.11
CA GLN A 20 16.07 -4.63 -7.06
C GLN A 20 15.27 -4.62 -5.75
N LEU A 21 14.67 -3.49 -5.40
CA LEU A 21 13.86 -3.35 -4.20
C LEU A 21 12.53 -4.10 -4.33
N GLU A 22 11.86 -4.04 -5.48
CA GLU A 22 10.66 -4.83 -5.76
C GLU A 22 10.94 -6.33 -5.65
N MET A 23 12.06 -6.79 -6.23
CA MET A 23 12.48 -8.19 -6.10
C MET A 23 12.75 -8.59 -4.65
N LEU A 24 13.37 -7.71 -3.85
CA LEU A 24 13.60 -7.96 -2.43
C LEU A 24 12.27 -8.05 -1.67
N ILE A 25 11.36 -7.11 -1.91
CA ILE A 25 10.04 -7.10 -1.27
C ILE A 25 9.25 -8.36 -1.62
N ALA A 26 9.28 -8.80 -2.88
CA ALA A 26 8.64 -10.05 -3.28
C ALA A 26 9.20 -11.27 -2.52
N LYS A 27 10.52 -11.33 -2.33
CA LYS A 27 11.16 -12.41 -1.54
C LYS A 27 10.78 -12.36 -0.05
N LEU A 28 10.64 -11.16 0.51
CA LEU A 28 10.24 -10.97 1.90
C LEU A 28 8.79 -11.42 2.14
N ARG A 29 7.89 -11.17 1.19
CA ARG A 29 6.49 -11.63 1.28
C ARG A 29 6.39 -13.15 1.40
N ILE A 30 7.22 -13.91 0.68
CA ILE A 30 7.25 -15.39 0.72
C ILE A 30 7.51 -15.91 2.15
N ILE A 31 8.29 -15.18 2.94
CA ILE A 31 8.62 -15.57 4.33
C ILE A 31 7.76 -14.86 5.38
N GLY A 32 6.66 -14.22 4.96
CA GLY A 32 5.71 -13.56 5.84
C GLY A 32 6.07 -12.12 6.22
N ILE A 33 7.05 -11.50 5.55
CA ILE A 33 7.41 -10.10 5.77
C ILE A 33 6.78 -9.24 4.66
N PHE A 34 5.70 -8.56 5.01
CA PHE A 34 4.96 -7.67 4.11
C PHE A 34 5.42 -6.22 4.28
N ILE A 35 5.95 -5.63 3.22
CA ILE A 35 6.39 -4.23 3.18
C ILE A 35 5.41 -3.42 2.35
N VAL A 36 5.00 -2.27 2.89
CA VAL A 36 4.23 -1.26 2.17
C VAL A 36 5.19 -0.49 1.26
N ASP A 37 4.97 -0.56 -0.05
CA ASP A 37 5.86 0.04 -1.08
C ASP A 37 5.63 1.54 -1.28
N VAL A 38 4.49 2.06 -0.83
CA VAL A 38 4.16 3.48 -0.82
C VAL A 38 3.95 3.95 0.61
N GLY A 39 4.75 4.94 1.03
CA GLY A 39 4.84 5.34 2.44
C GLY A 39 3.60 6.01 3.02
N GLU A 40 2.67 6.49 2.18
CA GLU A 40 1.46 7.19 2.61
C GLU A 40 0.20 6.50 2.07
N LEU A 41 -0.75 6.21 2.96
CA LEU A 41 -2.04 5.63 2.58
C LEU A 41 -2.80 6.55 1.61
N GLU A 42 -2.60 7.86 1.75
CA GLU A 42 -3.11 8.91 0.90
C GLU A 42 -2.69 8.78 -0.57
N GLU A 43 -1.56 8.14 -0.83
CA GLU A 43 -1.03 7.87 -2.17
C GLU A 43 -1.67 6.61 -2.78
N TRP A 44 -1.97 5.61 -1.95
CA TRP A 44 -2.70 4.40 -2.36
C TRP A 44 -4.17 4.66 -2.72
N LEU A 45 -4.74 5.76 -2.21
CA LEU A 45 -6.14 6.12 -2.40
C LEU A 45 -6.31 7.35 -3.30
N VAL A 46 -5.29 7.71 -4.09
CA VAL A 46 -5.39 8.80 -5.06
C VAL A 46 -6.52 8.50 -6.06
N GLY A 47 -7.42 9.46 -6.25
CA GLY A 47 -8.57 9.31 -7.14
C GLY A 47 -9.75 8.53 -6.53
N CYS A 48 -9.65 8.07 -5.28
CA CYS A 48 -10.81 7.58 -4.53
C CYS A 48 -11.62 8.76 -3.97
N ASP A 49 -12.94 8.58 -3.88
CA ASP A 49 -13.88 9.61 -3.41
C ASP A 49 -13.87 9.68 -1.86
N ILE A 50 -12.77 10.20 -1.32
CA ILE A 50 -12.57 10.44 0.11
C ILE A 50 -12.73 11.95 0.35
N ASN A 51 -13.81 12.33 1.03
CA ASN A 51 -14.27 13.71 1.10
C ASN A 51 -13.69 14.50 2.29
N VAL A 52 -13.02 13.83 3.23
CA VAL A 52 -12.31 14.47 4.34
C VAL A 52 -10.96 15.00 3.87
N SER A 53 -10.59 16.17 4.37
CA SER A 53 -9.27 16.76 4.12
C SER A 53 -8.15 15.93 4.75
N LYS A 54 -7.08 15.69 3.98
CA LYS A 54 -5.80 15.11 4.44
C LYS A 54 -5.15 15.90 5.61
N ALA A 55 -5.53 17.17 5.81
CA ALA A 55 -5.07 17.97 6.96
C ALA A 55 -5.61 17.45 8.31
N LYS A 56 -6.73 16.71 8.31
CA LYS A 56 -7.32 16.07 9.49
C LYS A 56 -7.00 14.58 9.49
N LYS A 57 -5.73 14.23 9.69
CA LYS A 57 -5.18 12.86 9.54
C LYS A 57 -6.04 11.75 10.15
N TRP A 58 -6.49 11.90 11.39
CA TRP A 58 -7.32 10.86 12.05
C TRP A 58 -8.69 10.67 11.38
N ALA A 59 -9.36 11.77 11.03
CA ALA A 59 -10.64 11.71 10.35
C ALA A 59 -10.50 11.14 8.93
N TRP A 60 -9.42 11.50 8.23
CA TRP A 60 -9.08 10.96 6.92
C TRP A 60 -8.80 9.45 6.99
N ALA A 61 -8.00 8.99 7.95
CA ALA A 61 -7.68 7.58 8.12
C ALA A 61 -8.93 6.73 8.42
N ASN A 62 -9.85 7.25 9.24
CA ASN A 62 -11.13 6.56 9.49
C ASN A 62 -12.01 6.49 8.23
N GLU A 63 -12.10 7.57 7.46
CA GLU A 63 -12.86 7.56 6.21
C GLU A 63 -12.21 6.63 5.17
N ALA A 64 -10.88 6.64 5.04
CA ALA A 64 -10.14 5.72 4.20
C ALA A 64 -10.38 4.26 4.58
N ALA A 65 -10.34 3.93 5.88
CA ALA A 65 -10.63 2.58 6.36
C ALA A 65 -12.07 2.15 6.06
N ASN A 66 -13.04 3.06 6.25
CA ASN A 66 -14.44 2.82 5.88
C ASN A 66 -14.57 2.61 4.36
N PHE A 67 -13.92 3.45 3.56
CA PHE A 67 -13.92 3.36 2.11
C PHE A 67 -13.40 2.01 1.62
N ILE A 68 -12.25 1.54 2.12
CA ILE A 68 -11.65 0.25 1.74
C ILE A 68 -12.58 -0.91 2.09
N ARG A 69 -13.26 -0.84 3.24
CA ARG A 69 -14.19 -1.88 3.70
C ARG A 69 -15.48 -1.92 2.89
N ASP A 70 -16.02 -0.75 2.56
CA ASP A 70 -17.37 -0.64 2.01
C ASP A 70 -17.37 -0.67 0.47
N ASN A 71 -16.20 -0.56 -0.17
CA ASN A 71 -16.05 -0.70 -1.62
C ASN A 71 -15.61 -2.11 -2.02
N PRO A 72 -16.07 -2.62 -3.18
CA PRO A 72 -15.59 -3.88 -3.72
C PRO A 72 -14.09 -3.80 -3.97
N THR A 73 -13.40 -4.93 -3.76
CA THR A 73 -11.97 -5.04 -4.01
C THR A 73 -11.66 -4.62 -5.44
N ARG A 74 -10.67 -3.74 -5.58
CA ARG A 74 -10.17 -3.30 -6.89
C ARG A 74 -8.88 -4.04 -7.21
N ASP A 75 -8.55 -4.11 -8.49
CA ASP A 75 -7.22 -4.56 -8.91
C ASP A 75 -6.24 -3.42 -8.69
N GLY A 76 -5.16 -3.71 -7.97
CA GLY A 76 -4.07 -2.75 -7.70
C GLY A 76 -3.96 -2.29 -6.25
N ASP A 77 -2.83 -1.63 -5.98
CA ASP A 77 -2.52 -0.88 -4.76
C ASP A 77 -2.84 -1.64 -3.45
N ILE A 78 -3.58 -0.99 -2.55
CA ILE A 78 -3.92 -1.49 -1.22
C ILE A 78 -4.69 -2.80 -1.21
N TRP A 79 -5.55 -3.03 -2.20
CA TRP A 79 -6.37 -4.24 -2.24
C TRP A 79 -5.54 -5.46 -2.57
N ASN A 80 -4.57 -5.35 -3.49
CA ASN A 80 -3.62 -6.43 -3.75
C ASN A 80 -2.79 -6.74 -2.52
N PHE A 81 -2.29 -5.72 -1.83
CA PHE A 81 -1.52 -5.90 -0.60
C PHE A 81 -2.30 -6.62 0.51
N ILE A 82 -3.53 -6.18 0.79
CA ILE A 82 -4.38 -6.81 1.82
C ILE A 82 -4.74 -8.25 1.41
N ARG A 83 -4.99 -8.50 0.13
CA ARG A 83 -5.31 -9.84 -0.39
C ARG A 83 -4.13 -10.79 -0.21
N GLU A 84 -2.93 -10.41 -0.67
CA GLU A 84 -1.73 -11.23 -0.52
C GLU A 84 -1.41 -11.54 0.95
N LEU A 85 -1.59 -10.56 1.84
CA LEU A 85 -1.44 -10.77 3.29
C LEU A 85 -2.48 -11.77 3.82
N GLY A 86 -3.75 -11.63 3.41
CA GLY A 86 -4.83 -12.54 3.80
C GLY A 86 -4.61 -13.97 3.30
N ASP A 87 -4.16 -14.12 2.06
CA ASP A 87 -3.82 -15.41 1.45
C ASP A 87 -2.69 -16.09 2.22
N TYR A 88 -1.61 -15.36 2.54
CA TYR A 88 -0.51 -15.88 3.35
C TYR A 88 -0.96 -16.34 4.74
N LEU A 89 -1.76 -15.51 5.44
CA LEU A 89 -2.27 -15.84 6.76
C LEU A 89 -3.18 -17.08 6.73
N THR A 90 -3.99 -17.22 5.69
CA THR A 90 -4.87 -18.38 5.50
C THR A 90 -4.06 -19.64 5.23
N GLU A 91 -3.05 -19.58 4.37
CA GLU A 91 -2.21 -20.72 4.02
C GLU A 91 -1.37 -21.25 5.20
N HIS A 92 -0.91 -20.36 6.09
CA HIS A 92 0.06 -20.71 7.12
C HIS A 92 -0.51 -20.86 8.53
N PHE A 93 -1.71 -20.33 8.81
CA PHE A 93 -2.26 -20.26 10.17
C PHE A 93 -3.75 -20.64 10.31
N SER A 94 -4.42 -21.05 9.22
CA SER A 94 -5.81 -21.54 9.26
C SER A 94 -5.88 -23.05 9.03
#